data_AF-A0A1I5ZE28-F1
#
_entry.id   AF-A0A1I5ZE28-F1
#
_cell.length_a   1.000
_cell.length_b   1.000
_cell.length_c   1.000
_cell.angle_alpha   90.00
_cell.angle_beta   90.00
_cell.angle_gamma   90.00
#
_symmetry.space_group_name_H-M   'P 1'
#
loop_
_entity.id
_entity.type
_entity.pdbx_description
1 polymer ?
#
loop_
_entity_poly.entity_id
_entity_poly.type
_entity_poly.pdbx_seq_one_letter_code
_entity_poly.pdbx_strand_id
1 'polypeptide(L)' 'MAFFNTLNTRFRQHAAYRRTRHELESLPFDVKVDLDLNGRERDVAKAAIYG' A
#
# COMPACT_ATOMS: atom_id res chain seq x y z
N MET A 1 -8.73 10.07 25.60
CA MET A 1 -8.29 10.91 24.45
C MET A 1 -7.10 10.33 23.65
N ALA A 2 -6.53 9.15 23.96
CA ALA A 2 -5.42 8.57 23.16
C ALA A 2 -5.87 7.50 22.15
N PHE A 3 -6.87 6.68 22.49
CA PHE A 3 -7.36 5.57 21.65
C PHE A 3 -7.98 6.02 20.32
N PHE A 4 -8.74 7.13 20.31
CA PHE A 4 -9.35 7.64 19.09
C PHE A 4 -8.32 8.14 18.07
N ASN A 5 -7.21 8.72 18.54
CA ASN A 5 -6.12 9.16 17.68
C ASN A 5 -5.37 7.98 17.06
N THR A 6 -5.09 6.93 17.82
CA THR A 6 -4.44 5.71 17.28
C THR A 6 -5.34 4.98 16.28
N LEU A 7 -6.65 4.95 16.51
CA LEU A 7 -7.60 4.39 15.54
C LEU A 7 -7.63 5.23 14.26
N ASN A 8 -7.71 6.55 14.36
CA ASN A 8 -7.70 7.44 13.20
C ASN A 8 -6.41 7.28 12.37
N THR A 9 -5.24 7.23 13.03
CA THR A 9 -3.96 6.98 12.35
C THR A 9 -3.95 5.63 11.62
N ARG A 10 -4.45 4.57 12.24
CA ARG A 10 -4.56 3.24 11.60
C ARG A 10 -5.51 3.25 10.40
N PHE A 11 -6.65 3.94 10.49
CA PHE A 11 -7.57 4.08 9.36
C PHE A 11 -6.93 4.84 8.19
N ARG A 12 -6.19 5.91 8.47
CA ARG A 12 -5.46 6.67 7.45
C ARG A 12 -4.37 5.84 6.79
N GLN A 13 -3.59 5.09 7.58
CA GLN A 13 -2.60 4.14 7.05
C GLN A 13 -3.26 3.05 6.20
N HIS A 14 -4.39 2.50 6.65
CA HIS A 14 -5.10 1.47 5.89
C HIS A 14 -5.67 1.99 4.58
N ALA A 15 -6.21 3.22 4.57
CA ALA A 15 -6.68 3.88 3.35
C ALA A 15 -5.52 4.12 2.37
N ALA A 16 -4.38 4.61 2.87
CA ALA A 16 -3.18 4.79 2.06
C ALA A 16 -2.68 3.45 1.47
N TYR A 17 -2.61 2.39 2.29
CA TYR A 17 -2.26 1.05 1.84
C TYR A 17 -3.19 0.54 0.73
N ARG A 18 -4.51 0.68 0.90
CA ARG A 18 -5.47 0.24 -0.12
C ARG A 18 -5.30 1.01 -1.43
N ARG A 19 -5.05 2.31 -1.35
CA ARG A 19 -4.81 3.17 -2.51
C ARG A 19 -3.52 2.76 -3.23
N THR A 20 -2.40 2.69 -2.51
CA THR A 20 -1.10 2.31 -3.09
C THR A 20 -1.16 0.93 -3.69
N ARG A 21 -1.79 -0.05 -3.02
CA ARG A 21 -1.98 -1.38 -3.58
C ARG A 21 -2.78 -1.34 -4.88
N HIS A 22 -3.88 -0.59 -4.91
CA HIS A 22 -4.70 -0.48 -6.12
C HIS A 22 -3.93 0.18 -7.27
N GLU A 23 -3.17 1.24 -6.98
CA GLU A 23 -2.31 1.90 -7.96
C GLU A 23 -1.28 0.92 -8.53
N LEU A 24 -0.58 0.16 -7.68
CA LEU A 24 0.38 -0.86 -8.10
C LEU A 24 -0.30 -1.99 -8.90
N GLU A 25 -1.46 -2.47 -8.47
CA GLU A 25 -2.24 -3.49 -9.19
C GLU A 25 -2.76 -2.98 -10.55
N SER A 26 -3.02 -1.69 -10.67
CA SER A 26 -3.50 -1.05 -11.91
C SER A 26 -2.38 -0.75 -12.92
N LEU A 27 -1.12 -0.87 -12.54
CA LEU A 27 0.00 -0.64 -13.45
C LEU A 27 -0.03 -1.62 -14.63
N PRO A 28 0.37 -1.16 -15.84
CA PRO A 28 0.58 -2.05 -16.97
C PRO A 28 1.56 -3.17 -16.62
N PHE A 29 1.31 -4.37 -17.15
CA PHE A 29 2.14 -5.54 -16.88
C PHE A 29 3.63 -5.31 -17.18
N ASP A 30 3.93 -4.63 -18.27
CA ASP A 30 5.30 -4.30 -18.68
C ASP A 30 6.03 -3.47 -17.60
N VAL A 31 5.37 -2.42 -17.08
CA VAL A 31 5.89 -1.58 -15.99
C VAL A 31 6.06 -2.37 -14.69
N LYS A 32 5.15 -3.31 -14.40
CA LYS A 32 5.28 -4.18 -13.21
C LYS A 32 6.47 -5.11 -13.31
N VAL A 33 6.77 -5.62 -14.50
CA VAL A 33 7.92 -6.51 -14.71
C VAL A 33 9.22 -5.69 -14.62
N ASP A 34 9.26 -4.51 -15.23
CA ASP A 34 10.42 -3.61 -15.17
C ASP A 34 10.78 -3.21 -13.73
N LEU A 35 9.77 -2.96 -12.90
CA LEU A 35 9.93 -2.60 -11.48
C LEU A 35 10.07 -3.80 -10.53
N ASP A 36 10.14 -5.04 -11.03
CA ASP A 36 10.12 -6.28 -10.23
C ASP A 36 8.95 -6.34 -9.22
N LEU A 37 7.81 -5.76 -9.61
CA LEU A 37 6.60 -5.68 -8.78
C LEU A 37 5.65 -6.86 -9.01
N ASN A 38 5.75 -7.55 -10.14
CA ASN A 38 4.82 -8.62 -10.51
C ASN A 38 4.80 -9.73 -9.45
N GLY A 39 3.69 -9.87 -8.72
CA GLY A 39 3.52 -10.83 -7.63
C GLY A 39 4.02 -10.35 -6.26
N ARG A 40 4.59 -9.14 -6.17
CA ARG A 40 5.10 -8.52 -4.94
C ARG A 40 4.38 -7.22 -4.59
N GLU A 41 3.36 -6.83 -5.33
CA GLU A 41 2.65 -5.54 -5.18
C GLU A 41 2.12 -5.34 -3.76
N ARG A 42 1.61 -6.42 -3.15
CA ARG A 42 1.08 -6.39 -1.77
C ARG A 42 2.17 -6.15 -0.74
N ASP A 43 3.33 -6.80 -0.91
CA ASP A 43 4.44 -6.69 0.04
C ASP A 43 5.11 -5.31 -0.08
N VAL A 44 5.24 -4.80 -1.30
CA VAL A 44 5.74 -3.44 -1.56
C VAL A 44 4.79 -2.38 -1.01
N ALA A 45 3.48 -2.51 -1.26
CA ALA A 45 2.49 -1.60 -0.67
C ALA A 45 2.50 -1.63 0.85
N LYS A 46 2.70 -2.82 1.44
CA LYS A 46 2.77 -2.99 2.89
C LYS A 46 4.03 -2.37 3.46
N ALA A 47 5.18 -2.59 2.84
CA ALA A 47 6.46 -2.01 3.26
C ALA A 47 6.45 -0.47 3.16
N ALA A 48 5.86 0.10 2.10
CA ALA A 48 5.79 1.54 1.91
C ALA A 48 4.93 2.29 2.94
N ILE A 49 3.97 1.61 3.58
CA ILE A 49 2.99 2.24 4.48
C ILE A 49 3.16 1.84 5.95
N TYR A 50 3.60 0.61 6.20
CA TYR A 50 3.74 0.06 7.55
C TYR A 50 5.19 -0.23 7.95
N GLY A 51 6.12 -0.26 6.99
CA GLY A 51 7.56 -0.30 7.26
C GLY A 51 8.07 1.10 7.59
#